data_AF-A0A7S4A4M8-F1
#
_entry.id   AF-A0A7S4A4M8-F1
#
_cell.length_a   1.000
_cell.length_b   1.000
_cell.length_c   1.000
_cell.angle_alpha   90.00
_cell.angle_beta   90.00
_cell.angle_gamma   90.00
#
_symmetry.space_group_name_H-M   'P 1'
#
loop_
_entity.id
_entity.type
_entity.pdbx_description
1 polymer ?
#
loop_
_entity_poly.entity_id
_entity_poly.type
_entity_poly.pdbx_seq_one_letter_code
_entity_poly.pdbx_strand_id
1 'polypeptide(L)'
;ASTLAQAAGAPVAQATAGVGGCAVVQTTLHRVMRWRYISFLAFVRCLTPSKRPHHSITWTTADGSRVIDGVQRGELLRTALLRRGFSPHNNNSQLINCRGLGTCGTCAVEVRGAVEPAEASARERLRLSFPPHELRANLRLACQCTVHGDVVVSKFEGFWGARPTLAPTAANAKTYFGELEFLLDRRTPPTAELRPLANDALNDLGWRLRDLGGVVRREVDRALRDGPCEVCNGTEVVDCPNCDGMGRYVTYGTETECKACRGSGQVVCRACFKGDPWDLEAVRERARRR
;
A
#
# COMPACT_ATOMS: atom_id res chain seq x y z
N ALA A 1 64.72 -9.59 30.82
CA ALA A 1 66.07 -9.09 30.50
C ALA A 1 66.03 -8.57 29.07
N SER A 2 65.86 -7.26 28.83
CA SER A 2 66.96 -6.27 28.77
C SER A 2 68.01 -6.70 27.74
N THR A 3 68.30 -6.00 26.65
CA THR A 3 68.78 -4.60 26.56
C THR A 3 68.92 -4.24 25.06
N LEU A 4 68.45 -3.07 24.61
CA LEU A 4 69.23 -1.87 24.19
C LEU A 4 70.14 -2.01 22.95
N ALA A 5 69.85 -1.21 21.91
CA ALA A 5 70.78 -0.31 21.18
C ALA A 5 69.94 0.45 20.11
N GLN A 6 69.71 1.78 20.18
CA GLN A 6 70.62 2.89 19.80
C GLN A 6 71.18 2.75 18.38
N ALA A 7 71.25 3.75 17.50
CA ALA A 7 70.84 5.16 17.50
C ALA A 7 71.10 5.75 16.09
N ALA A 8 70.53 6.93 15.87
CA ALA A 8 71.06 8.07 15.09
C ALA A 8 71.20 7.99 13.56
N GLY A 9 70.64 9.01 12.92
CA GLY A 9 70.88 9.37 11.52
C GLY A 9 69.93 10.46 11.02
N ALA A 10 70.18 11.71 11.42
CA ALA A 10 69.70 12.93 10.74
C ALA A 10 70.94 13.84 10.57
N PRO A 11 70.94 14.96 9.81
CA PRO A 11 69.93 15.59 8.94
C PRO A 11 70.52 16.11 7.59
N VAL A 12 69.87 17.11 6.95
CA VAL A 12 70.36 18.08 5.92
C VAL A 12 70.08 17.64 4.46
N ALA A 13 69.54 18.43 3.51
CA ALA A 13 69.31 19.88 3.37
C ALA A 13 68.23 20.20 2.30
N GLN A 14 67.60 21.35 2.52
CA GLN A 14 67.28 22.42 1.56
C GLN A 14 66.16 22.26 0.51
N ALA A 15 65.26 23.24 0.62
CA ALA A 15 64.17 23.59 -0.27
C ALA A 15 64.64 24.43 -1.46
N THR A 16 63.91 24.35 -2.59
CA THR A 16 63.53 25.52 -3.40
C THR A 16 62.32 25.22 -4.29
N ALA A 17 61.41 26.21 -4.35
CA ALA A 17 60.36 26.57 -5.32
C ALA A 17 60.22 25.77 -6.63
N GLY A 18 59.05 25.60 -7.25
CA GLY A 18 57.72 26.16 -7.02
C GLY A 18 56.79 25.86 -8.21
N VAL A 19 55.51 26.20 -8.01
CA VAL A 19 54.46 26.51 -9.01
C VAL A 19 53.89 25.39 -9.90
N GLY A 20 52.61 25.06 -9.68
CA GLY A 20 51.66 24.74 -10.76
C GLY A 20 50.92 23.40 -10.67
N GLY A 21 49.61 23.44 -10.39
CA GLY A 21 48.67 22.32 -10.59
C GLY A 21 48.10 21.73 -9.30
N CYS A 22 47.37 22.49 -8.48
CA CYS A 22 45.95 22.81 -8.70
C CYS A 22 45.03 21.57 -8.76
N ALA A 23 44.80 20.97 -7.58
CA ALA A 23 43.47 20.93 -6.97
C ALA A 23 42.30 20.21 -7.67
N VAL A 24 42.52 19.21 -8.54
CA VAL A 24 41.40 18.46 -9.17
C VAL A 24 41.30 16.99 -8.75
N VAL A 25 42.30 16.39 -8.09
CA VAL A 25 42.31 14.93 -7.84
C VAL A 25 42.03 14.53 -6.38
N GLN A 26 42.16 15.45 -5.40
CA GLN A 26 41.98 15.12 -3.98
C GLN A 26 40.59 15.42 -3.40
N THR A 27 39.71 16.12 -4.11
CA THR A 27 38.34 16.42 -3.65
C THR A 27 37.31 15.34 -4.02
N THR A 28 37.65 14.39 -4.88
CA THR A 28 36.72 13.36 -5.37
C THR A 28 36.69 12.12 -4.45
N LEU A 29 37.76 11.81 -3.73
CA LEU A 29 37.83 10.63 -2.85
C LEU A 29 37.20 10.84 -1.47
N HIS A 30 37.15 12.08 -0.95
CA HIS A 30 36.47 12.38 0.32
C HIS A 30 34.95 12.55 0.21
N ARG A 31 34.41 12.80 -1.00
CA ARG A 31 32.94 12.90 -1.21
C ARG A 31 32.25 11.55 -1.40
N VAL A 32 32.94 10.55 -1.96
CA VAL A 32 32.36 9.22 -2.21
C VAL A 32 32.33 8.34 -0.95
N MET A 33 33.30 8.48 -0.03
CA MET A 33 33.30 7.70 1.22
C MET A 33 32.33 8.22 2.29
N ARG A 34 31.97 9.51 2.27
CA ARG A 34 31.01 10.08 3.24
C ARG A 34 29.56 9.73 2.93
N TRP A 35 29.22 9.51 1.66
CA TRP A 35 27.88 9.06 1.25
C TRP A 35 27.61 7.60 1.62
N ARG A 36 28.62 6.72 1.53
CA ARG A 36 28.45 5.32 1.97
C ARG A 36 28.25 5.21 3.48
N TYR A 37 28.85 6.08 4.28
CA TYR A 37 28.73 6.04 5.74
C TYR A 37 27.42 6.66 6.27
N ILE A 38 26.94 7.75 5.65
CA ILE A 38 25.65 8.37 6.02
C ILE A 38 24.48 7.48 5.57
N SER A 39 24.57 6.84 4.41
CA SER A 39 23.58 5.84 3.98
C SER A 39 23.60 4.59 4.84
N PHE A 40 24.77 4.12 5.31
CA PHE A 40 24.84 2.97 6.21
C PHE A 40 24.25 3.28 7.60
N LEU A 41 24.51 4.47 8.15
CA LEU A 41 23.90 4.89 9.42
C LEU A 41 22.39 5.16 9.29
N ALA A 42 21.90 5.69 8.15
CA ALA A 42 20.47 5.83 7.89
C ALA A 42 19.78 4.46 7.70
N PHE A 43 20.45 3.49 7.05
CA PHE A 43 19.96 2.13 6.86
C PHE A 43 19.98 1.31 8.17
N VAL A 44 21.00 1.49 9.01
CA VAL A 44 21.09 0.88 10.35
C VAL A 44 20.10 1.52 11.33
N ARG A 45 19.76 2.81 11.16
CA ARG A 45 18.67 3.46 11.94
C ARG A 45 17.27 3.00 11.53
N CYS A 46 17.13 2.38 10.35
CA CYS A 46 15.92 1.66 9.93
C CYS A 46 15.82 0.23 10.49
N LEU A 47 16.91 -0.32 11.06
CA LEU A 47 16.96 -1.67 11.62
C LEU A 47 16.71 -1.72 13.14
N THR A 48 16.57 -0.58 13.82
CA THR A 48 15.96 -0.60 15.14
C THR A 48 14.46 -0.75 14.95
N PRO A 49 13.82 -1.88 15.31
CA PRO A 49 12.37 -1.94 15.33
C PRO A 49 11.93 -0.78 16.21
N SER A 50 11.24 0.20 15.65
CA SER A 50 10.51 1.20 16.43
C SER A 50 9.72 0.41 17.46
N LYS A 51 10.19 0.39 18.72
CA LYS A 51 9.46 -0.19 19.85
C LYS A 51 8.20 0.66 19.92
N ARG A 52 7.13 0.22 19.25
CA ARG A 52 5.81 0.81 19.48
C ARG A 52 5.61 0.73 20.99
N PRO A 53 5.00 1.74 21.63
CA PRO A 53 4.68 1.61 23.04
C PRO A 53 3.82 0.36 23.21
N HIS A 54 4.27 -0.53 24.08
CA HIS A 54 3.48 -1.66 24.54
C HIS A 54 2.63 -1.16 25.71
N HIS A 55 1.42 -1.65 25.77
CA HIS A 55 0.44 -1.33 26.79
C HIS A 55 0.09 -2.60 27.57
N SER A 56 -0.57 -2.41 28.70
CA SER A 56 -1.08 -3.46 29.55
C SER A 56 -2.61 -3.47 29.54
N ILE A 57 -3.19 -4.66 29.64
CA ILE A 57 -4.61 -4.85 29.93
C ILE A 57 -4.73 -5.43 31.34
N THR A 58 -5.36 -4.71 32.26
CA THR A 58 -5.81 -5.30 33.53
C THR A 58 -7.15 -6.00 33.30
N TRP A 59 -7.12 -7.32 33.24
CA TRP A 59 -8.29 -8.17 33.03
C TRP A 59 -8.92 -8.54 34.37
N THR A 60 -10.19 -8.17 34.58
CA THR A 60 -10.91 -8.33 35.85
C THR A 60 -12.10 -9.28 35.70
N THR A 61 -12.14 -10.27 36.59
CA THR A 61 -13.17 -11.31 36.72
C THR A 61 -13.51 -11.57 38.18
N ALA A 62 -14.48 -12.44 38.48
CA ALA A 62 -14.81 -12.78 39.87
C ALA A 62 -13.63 -13.43 40.61
N ASP A 63 -12.75 -14.14 39.89
CA ASP A 63 -11.54 -14.78 40.46
C ASP A 63 -10.42 -13.77 40.80
N GLY A 64 -10.60 -12.49 40.47
CA GLY A 64 -9.60 -11.43 40.66
C GLY A 64 -9.18 -10.76 39.35
N SER A 65 -8.12 -9.95 39.45
CA SER A 65 -7.55 -9.19 38.33
C SER A 65 -6.18 -9.73 37.93
N ARG A 66 -5.90 -9.75 36.62
CA ARG A 66 -4.63 -10.18 36.03
C ARG A 66 -4.11 -9.13 35.05
N VAL A 67 -2.81 -8.88 35.07
CA VAL A 67 -2.17 -7.97 34.12
C VAL A 67 -1.70 -8.75 32.89
N ILE A 68 -2.00 -8.21 31.72
CA ILE A 68 -1.65 -8.76 30.42
C ILE A 68 -0.73 -7.75 29.74
N ASP A 69 0.57 -8.04 29.71
CA ASP A 69 1.58 -7.15 29.15
C ASP A 69 1.80 -7.34 27.64
N GLY A 70 2.56 -6.41 27.07
CA GLY A 70 3.06 -6.53 25.71
C GLY A 70 2.00 -6.32 24.63
N VAL A 71 0.91 -5.60 24.92
CA VAL A 71 -0.16 -5.29 23.97
C VAL A 71 0.30 -4.17 23.06
N GLN A 72 0.27 -4.38 21.74
CA GLN A 72 0.72 -3.35 20.82
C GLN A 72 -0.33 -2.25 20.71
N ARG A 73 0.12 -0.98 20.65
CA ARG A 73 -0.76 0.11 20.22
C ARG A 73 -1.43 -0.23 18.89
N GLY A 74 -2.76 -0.15 18.87
CA GLY A 74 -3.62 -0.46 17.74
C GLY A 74 -4.10 -1.92 17.68
N GLU A 75 -3.62 -2.81 18.55
CA GLU A 75 -4.09 -4.20 18.63
C GLU A 75 -5.57 -4.22 19.00
N LEU A 76 -6.37 -5.02 18.28
CA LEU A 76 -7.79 -5.17 18.56
C LEU A 76 -7.98 -5.84 19.92
N LEU A 77 -8.82 -5.28 20.79
CA LEU A 77 -8.92 -5.76 22.18
C LEU A 77 -9.27 -7.26 22.26
N ARG A 78 -10.21 -7.74 21.42
CA ARG A 78 -10.52 -9.18 21.30
C ARG A 78 -9.29 -10.01 20.94
N THR A 79 -8.51 -9.56 19.95
CA THR A 79 -7.32 -10.28 19.47
C THR A 79 -6.23 -10.27 20.54
N ALA A 80 -6.03 -9.13 21.20
CA ALA A 80 -5.06 -8.97 22.28
C ALA A 80 -5.30 -9.95 23.42
N LEU A 81 -6.56 -10.10 23.83
CA LEU A 81 -6.97 -11.06 24.85
C LEU A 81 -6.76 -12.51 24.38
N LEU A 82 -7.31 -12.88 23.23
CA LEU A 82 -7.29 -14.27 22.75
C LEU A 82 -5.87 -14.78 22.49
N ARG A 83 -4.99 -13.98 21.90
CA ARG A 83 -3.59 -14.35 21.67
C ARG A 83 -2.80 -14.60 22.97
N ARG A 84 -3.29 -14.08 24.10
CA ARG A 84 -2.66 -14.20 25.42
C ARG A 84 -3.40 -15.17 26.34
N GLY A 85 -4.35 -15.95 25.82
CA GLY A 85 -5.07 -16.98 26.58
C GLY A 85 -6.30 -16.48 27.34
N PHE A 86 -6.70 -15.23 27.15
CA PHE A 86 -7.87 -14.61 27.79
C PHE A 86 -9.04 -14.53 26.82
N SER A 87 -10.25 -14.84 27.29
CA SER A 87 -11.42 -14.85 26.42
C SER A 87 -12.42 -13.76 26.79
N PRO A 88 -12.79 -12.86 25.87
CA PRO A 88 -13.94 -11.99 26.05
C PRO A 88 -15.28 -12.75 25.91
N HIS A 89 -15.24 -14.04 25.58
CA HIS A 89 -16.39 -14.90 25.34
C HIS A 89 -16.55 -15.90 26.50
N ASN A 90 -17.76 -16.03 27.04
CA ASN A 90 -18.05 -16.94 28.14
C ASN A 90 -18.41 -18.36 27.63
N ASN A 91 -17.90 -19.40 28.30
CA ASN A 91 -18.32 -20.80 28.09
C ASN A 91 -18.41 -21.19 26.59
N ASN A 92 -19.55 -21.71 26.15
CA ASN A 92 -19.77 -22.15 24.76
C ASN A 92 -19.80 -21.00 23.73
N SER A 93 -19.90 -19.74 24.16
CA SER A 93 -19.79 -18.60 23.23
C SER A 93 -18.37 -18.43 22.67
N GLN A 94 -17.35 -19.10 23.26
CA GLN A 94 -16.01 -19.20 22.67
C GLN A 94 -16.04 -19.94 21.33
N LEU A 95 -16.93 -20.94 21.17
CA LEU A 95 -17.17 -21.63 19.90
C LEU A 95 -18.14 -20.82 19.03
N ILE A 96 -19.30 -20.46 19.60
CA ILE A 96 -20.42 -19.83 18.91
C ILE A 96 -20.32 -18.30 19.01
N ASN A 97 -19.46 -17.70 18.19
CA ASN A 97 -19.34 -16.25 18.06
C ASN A 97 -19.07 -15.78 16.62
N CYS A 98 -19.25 -14.49 16.38
CA CYS A 98 -19.16 -13.87 15.05
C CYS A 98 -17.75 -13.51 14.57
N ARG A 99 -16.68 -13.91 15.29
CA ARG A 99 -15.27 -13.68 14.89
C ARG A 99 -14.86 -12.23 14.66
N GLY A 100 -15.63 -11.29 15.17
CA GLY A 100 -15.32 -9.86 15.10
C GLY A 100 -16.22 -9.01 14.21
N LEU A 101 -17.29 -9.58 13.63
CA LEU A 101 -18.29 -8.82 12.87
C LEU A 101 -19.06 -7.78 13.70
N GLY A 102 -19.05 -7.90 15.03
CA GLY A 102 -19.79 -7.00 15.92
C GLY A 102 -21.30 -7.29 16.00
N THR A 103 -21.73 -8.49 15.59
CA THR A 103 -23.17 -8.85 15.49
C THR A 103 -23.65 -9.78 16.61
N CYS A 104 -22.80 -10.67 17.15
CA CYS A 104 -23.26 -11.63 18.17
C CYS A 104 -23.40 -11.03 19.58
N GLY A 105 -22.61 -10.01 19.91
CA GLY A 105 -22.58 -9.39 21.24
C GLY A 105 -21.89 -10.21 22.34
N THR A 106 -21.34 -11.40 22.06
CA THR A 106 -20.78 -12.29 23.10
C THR A 106 -19.42 -11.83 23.64
N CYS A 107 -18.74 -10.93 22.93
CA CYS A 107 -17.50 -10.28 23.36
C CYS A 107 -17.73 -8.97 24.13
N ALA A 108 -18.92 -8.77 24.70
CA ALA A 108 -19.23 -7.59 25.51
C ALA A 108 -18.39 -7.60 26.80
N VAL A 109 -17.74 -6.46 27.07
CA VAL A 109 -16.88 -6.21 28.24
C VAL A 109 -17.04 -4.76 28.66
N GLU A 110 -16.90 -4.47 29.95
CA GLU A 110 -16.71 -3.08 30.39
C GLU A 110 -15.25 -2.70 30.16
N VAL A 111 -15.02 -1.51 29.59
CA VAL A 111 -13.70 -1.01 29.26
C VAL A 111 -13.48 0.35 29.91
N ARG A 112 -12.39 0.51 30.65
CA ARG A 112 -11.93 1.79 31.20
C ARG A 112 -10.49 2.03 30.78
N GLY A 113 -10.19 3.23 30.29
CA GLY A 113 -8.86 3.57 29.78
C GLY A 113 -8.85 3.88 28.28
N ALA A 114 -7.66 3.92 27.69
CA ALA A 114 -7.47 4.44 26.34
C ALA A 114 -7.70 3.37 25.25
N VAL A 115 -8.90 3.39 24.67
CA VAL A 115 -9.25 2.61 23.46
C VAL A 115 -9.69 3.52 22.32
N GLU A 116 -9.57 3.03 21.09
CA GLU A 116 -10.11 3.69 19.90
C GLU A 116 -11.11 2.79 19.15
N PRO A 117 -12.27 3.31 18.72
CA PRO A 117 -12.81 4.64 19.07
C PRO A 117 -13.08 4.75 20.58
N ALA A 118 -12.83 5.94 21.15
CA ALA A 118 -13.07 6.20 22.58
C ALA A 118 -14.53 5.92 22.98
N GLU A 119 -15.48 6.28 22.11
CA GLU A 119 -16.91 6.03 22.29
C GLU A 119 -17.39 4.78 21.53
N ALA A 120 -18.49 4.20 22.00
CA ALA A 120 -19.13 3.06 21.32
C ALA A 120 -19.58 3.47 19.90
N SER A 121 -19.18 2.71 18.89
CA SER A 121 -19.60 2.91 17.50
C SER A 121 -21.11 2.70 17.30
N ALA A 122 -21.66 3.16 16.18
CA ALA A 122 -23.08 2.95 15.86
C ALA A 122 -23.47 1.47 15.87
N ARG A 123 -22.60 0.58 15.38
CA ARG A 123 -22.79 -0.87 15.41
C ARG A 123 -22.82 -1.41 16.84
N GLU A 124 -21.92 -0.96 17.69
CA GLU A 124 -21.91 -1.35 19.11
C GLU A 124 -23.19 -0.90 19.80
N ARG A 125 -23.59 0.37 19.63
CA ARG A 125 -24.81 0.91 20.23
C ARG A 125 -26.04 0.12 19.80
N LEU A 126 -26.19 -0.15 18.50
CA LEU A 126 -27.29 -0.97 17.98
C LEU A 126 -27.29 -2.38 18.56
N ARG A 127 -26.11 -3.03 18.63
CA ARG A 127 -26.06 -4.42 19.12
C ARG A 127 -26.28 -4.51 20.62
N LEU A 128 -25.71 -3.57 21.39
CA LEU A 128 -25.78 -3.56 22.85
C LEU A 128 -27.10 -2.98 23.39
N SER A 129 -27.92 -2.35 22.55
CA SER A 129 -29.28 -1.94 22.89
C SER A 129 -30.33 -3.04 22.71
N PHE A 130 -29.94 -4.20 22.17
CA PHE A 130 -30.85 -5.34 21.94
C PHE A 130 -30.59 -6.47 22.95
N PRO A 131 -31.65 -7.19 23.37
CA PRO A 131 -31.53 -8.36 24.24
C PRO A 131 -30.43 -9.36 23.80
N PRO A 132 -29.78 -10.03 24.75
CA PRO A 132 -29.98 -9.93 26.21
C PRO A 132 -29.22 -8.75 26.85
N HIS A 133 -28.65 -7.84 26.06
CA HIS A 133 -27.94 -6.68 26.58
C HIS A 133 -28.88 -5.51 26.83
N GLU A 134 -28.45 -4.65 27.74
CA GLU A 134 -29.01 -3.32 27.97
C GLU A 134 -27.86 -2.32 27.88
N LEU A 135 -28.12 -1.12 27.35
CA LEU A 135 -27.09 -0.09 27.23
C LEU A 135 -26.58 0.29 28.62
N ARG A 136 -25.31 0.00 28.87
CA ARG A 136 -24.60 0.37 30.09
C ARG A 136 -23.43 1.27 29.73
N ALA A 137 -23.12 2.22 30.62
CA ALA A 137 -21.92 3.03 30.48
C ALA A 137 -20.68 2.13 30.37
N ASN A 138 -19.75 2.51 29.50
CA ASN A 138 -18.48 1.80 29.29
C ASN A 138 -18.57 0.35 28.78
N LEU A 139 -19.77 -0.15 28.46
CA LEU A 139 -19.93 -1.47 27.85
C LEU A 139 -19.56 -1.38 26.36
N ARG A 140 -18.55 -2.14 25.96
CA ARG A 140 -18.00 -2.15 24.60
C ARG A 140 -17.98 -3.56 24.05
N LEU A 141 -17.95 -3.67 22.73
CA LEU A 141 -17.60 -4.94 22.08
C LEU A 141 -16.09 -4.99 21.93
N ALA A 142 -15.41 -5.94 22.59
CA ALA A 142 -13.94 -6.07 22.51
C ALA A 142 -13.44 -6.22 21.06
N CYS A 143 -14.29 -6.71 20.16
CA CYS A 143 -13.94 -6.82 18.74
C CYS A 143 -14.12 -5.54 17.94
N GLN A 144 -14.60 -4.45 18.52
CA GLN A 144 -14.86 -3.17 17.84
C GLN A 144 -13.95 -2.04 18.31
N CYS A 145 -13.07 -2.25 19.30
CA CYS A 145 -12.11 -1.27 19.77
C CYS A 145 -10.66 -1.78 19.76
N THR A 146 -9.71 -0.87 19.57
CA THR A 146 -8.25 -1.11 19.59
C THR A 146 -7.62 -0.47 20.81
N VAL A 147 -6.54 -1.05 21.32
CA VAL A 147 -5.84 -0.58 22.53
C VAL A 147 -4.86 0.54 22.19
N HIS A 148 -4.97 1.69 22.86
CA HIS A 148 -4.15 2.89 22.62
C HIS A 148 -3.44 3.41 23.89
N GLY A 149 -3.59 2.72 25.00
CA GLY A 149 -2.95 2.95 26.29
C GLY A 149 -3.26 1.80 27.22
N ASP A 150 -2.90 1.93 28.50
CA ASP A 150 -3.28 0.94 29.50
C ASP A 150 -4.80 0.95 29.71
N VAL A 151 -5.39 -0.23 29.81
CA VAL A 151 -6.85 -0.41 29.90
C VAL A 151 -7.22 -1.42 30.97
N VAL A 152 -8.29 -1.14 31.70
CA VAL A 152 -8.94 -2.08 32.61
C VAL A 152 -10.15 -2.65 31.90
N VAL A 153 -10.27 -3.97 31.87
CA VAL A 153 -11.32 -4.68 31.14
C VAL A 153 -11.99 -5.67 32.07
N SER A 154 -13.28 -5.50 32.29
CA SER A 154 -14.07 -6.36 33.18
C SER A 154 -15.02 -7.23 32.36
N LYS A 155 -15.02 -8.54 32.65
CA LYS A 155 -15.96 -9.48 32.02
C LYS A 155 -17.05 -9.90 32.98
N PHE A 156 -18.28 -9.82 32.51
CA PHE A 156 -19.47 -10.20 33.28
C PHE A 156 -20.03 -11.58 32.90
N GLU A 157 -20.89 -12.10 33.77
CA GLU A 157 -21.56 -13.40 33.66
C GLU A 157 -22.66 -13.49 32.57
N GLY A 158 -23.09 -14.74 32.35
CA GLY A 158 -24.11 -15.10 31.37
C GLY A 158 -23.50 -15.33 29.99
N PHE A 159 -24.20 -16.03 29.10
CA PHE A 159 -23.65 -16.41 27.79
C PHE A 159 -23.15 -15.19 26.98
N TRP A 160 -23.81 -14.04 27.12
CA TRP A 160 -23.42 -12.79 26.46
C TRP A 160 -22.57 -11.85 27.32
N GLY A 161 -22.39 -12.10 28.61
CA GLY A 161 -21.84 -11.10 29.54
C GLY A 161 -22.84 -10.00 29.91
N ALA A 162 -24.14 -10.36 29.94
CA ALA A 162 -25.24 -9.42 30.17
C ALA A 162 -25.61 -9.27 31.65
N ARG A 163 -25.22 -10.22 32.51
CA ARG A 163 -25.52 -10.15 33.95
C ARG A 163 -24.62 -9.10 34.62
N PRO A 164 -25.02 -8.51 35.76
CA PRO A 164 -24.21 -7.49 36.43
C PRO A 164 -23.01 -8.07 37.21
N THR A 165 -23.04 -9.37 37.52
CA THR A 165 -21.97 -10.07 38.25
C THR A 165 -20.77 -10.37 37.34
N LEU A 166 -19.55 -10.28 37.87
CA LEU A 166 -18.33 -10.63 37.14
C LEU A 166 -18.26 -12.14 36.84
N ALA A 167 -17.75 -12.52 35.67
CA ALA A 167 -17.65 -13.92 35.27
C ALA A 167 -16.58 -14.67 36.10
N PRO A 168 -16.82 -15.97 36.44
CA PRO A 168 -15.91 -16.81 37.22
C PRO A 168 -14.81 -17.47 36.39
N THR A 169 -14.34 -16.86 35.29
CA THR A 169 -13.26 -17.47 34.52
C THR A 169 -12.31 -16.44 33.94
N ALA A 170 -11.11 -16.40 34.53
CA ALA A 170 -10.07 -15.45 34.17
C ALA A 170 -9.20 -15.85 32.96
N ALA A 171 -8.97 -17.13 32.64
CA ALA A 171 -8.07 -17.50 31.52
C ALA A 171 -8.28 -18.93 31.00
N ASN A 172 -9.11 -19.09 29.97
CA ASN A 172 -9.25 -20.35 29.25
C ASN A 172 -9.66 -20.13 27.80
N ALA A 173 -9.04 -19.15 27.11
CA ALA A 173 -9.35 -18.92 25.70
C ALA A 173 -9.12 -20.20 24.89
N LYS A 174 -10.21 -20.70 24.29
CA LYS A 174 -10.21 -21.79 23.33
C LYS A 174 -10.45 -21.20 21.95
N THR A 175 -9.39 -21.09 21.15
CA THR A 175 -9.47 -20.72 19.75
C THR A 175 -9.70 -21.98 18.91
N TYR A 176 -10.97 -22.32 18.68
CA TYR A 176 -11.36 -23.57 17.99
C TYR A 176 -10.85 -23.67 16.55
N PHE A 177 -10.51 -22.55 15.93
CA PHE A 177 -10.07 -22.49 14.53
C PHE A 177 -8.64 -21.96 14.38
N GLY A 178 -7.85 -21.94 15.46
CA GLY A 178 -6.47 -21.44 15.44
C GLY A 178 -6.38 -19.99 14.91
N GLU A 179 -5.49 -19.75 13.95
CA GLU A 179 -5.29 -18.41 13.37
C GLU A 179 -6.50 -17.89 12.58
N LEU A 180 -7.40 -18.76 12.10
CA LEU A 180 -8.63 -18.33 11.42
C LEU A 180 -9.60 -17.58 12.38
N GLU A 181 -9.39 -17.70 13.69
CA GLU A 181 -10.09 -16.90 14.71
C GLU A 181 -9.93 -15.38 14.51
N PHE A 182 -8.88 -14.98 13.80
CA PHE A 182 -8.48 -13.59 13.54
C PHE A 182 -8.66 -13.16 12.09
N LEU A 183 -9.26 -13.99 11.22
CA LEU A 183 -9.40 -13.70 9.79
C LEU A 183 -10.09 -12.36 9.49
N LEU A 184 -11.03 -11.95 10.35
CA LEU A 184 -11.76 -10.68 10.20
C LEU A 184 -11.09 -9.48 10.89
N ASP A 185 -9.97 -9.71 11.57
CA ASP A 185 -9.20 -8.64 12.19
C ASP A 185 -8.30 -7.97 11.15
N ARG A 186 -8.71 -6.78 10.72
CA ARG A 186 -7.95 -5.92 9.81
C ARG A 186 -7.28 -4.74 10.52
N ARG A 187 -7.38 -4.67 11.85
CA ARG A 187 -6.96 -3.50 12.64
C ARG A 187 -5.72 -3.78 13.45
N THR A 188 -5.56 -5.01 13.96
CA THR A 188 -4.35 -5.40 14.66
C THR A 188 -3.14 -5.23 13.75
N PRO A 189 -2.13 -4.42 14.14
CA PRO A 189 -0.92 -4.29 13.36
C PRO A 189 -0.21 -5.64 13.23
N PRO A 190 0.40 -5.93 12.07
CA PRO A 190 1.23 -7.12 11.94
C PRO A 190 2.38 -7.06 12.94
N THR A 191 2.69 -8.23 13.52
CA THR A 191 3.83 -8.41 14.42
C THR A 191 5.12 -7.96 13.75
N ALA A 192 6.14 -7.64 14.55
CA ALA A 192 7.43 -7.20 14.02
C ALA A 192 8.05 -8.21 13.04
N GLU A 193 7.77 -9.51 13.22
CA GLU A 193 8.21 -10.62 12.38
C GLU A 193 7.45 -10.74 11.05
N LEU A 194 6.15 -10.42 11.02
CA LEU A 194 5.33 -10.45 9.80
C LEU A 194 5.36 -9.13 9.02
N ARG A 195 5.91 -8.07 9.61
CA ARG A 195 5.99 -6.74 8.99
C ARG A 195 6.83 -6.71 7.69
N PRO A 196 7.99 -7.41 7.59
CA PRO A 196 8.73 -7.51 6.34
C PRO A 196 7.90 -8.21 5.26
N LEU A 197 7.29 -9.36 5.57
CA LEU A 197 6.46 -10.13 4.64
C LEU A 197 5.21 -9.36 4.17
N ALA A 198 4.55 -8.60 5.06
CA ALA A 198 3.39 -7.79 4.69
C ALA A 198 3.79 -6.60 3.80
N ASN A 199 4.92 -5.96 4.09
CA ASN A 199 5.45 -4.89 3.23
C ASN A 199 5.92 -5.45 1.89
N ASP A 200 6.58 -6.61 1.88
CA ASP A 200 7.03 -7.28 0.66
C ASP A 200 5.86 -7.78 -0.18
N ALA A 201 4.79 -8.29 0.41
CA ALA A 201 3.57 -8.66 -0.30
C ALA A 201 2.81 -7.44 -0.85
N LEU A 202 2.75 -6.33 -0.11
CA LEU A 202 2.17 -5.06 -0.59
C LEU A 202 3.04 -4.42 -1.67
N ASN A 203 4.37 -4.55 -1.57
CA ASN A 203 5.32 -4.09 -2.58
C ASN A 203 5.30 -4.98 -3.83
N ASP A 204 5.17 -6.30 -3.69
CA ASP A 204 5.02 -7.25 -4.80
C ASP A 204 3.66 -7.07 -5.48
N LEU A 205 2.57 -6.90 -4.72
CA LEU A 205 1.26 -6.53 -5.29
C LEU A 205 1.33 -5.14 -5.94
N GLY A 206 2.05 -4.20 -5.34
CA GLY A 206 2.28 -2.87 -5.89
C GLY A 206 3.09 -2.90 -7.19
N TRP A 207 4.13 -3.74 -7.27
CA TRP A 207 4.91 -4.02 -8.48
C TRP A 207 4.04 -4.69 -9.53
N ARG A 208 3.34 -5.76 -9.18
CA ARG A 208 2.43 -6.50 -10.06
C ARG A 208 1.30 -5.63 -10.58
N LEU A 209 0.72 -4.74 -9.78
CA LEU A 209 -0.30 -3.78 -10.22
C LEU A 209 0.29 -2.68 -11.10
N ARG A 210 1.54 -2.27 -10.88
CA ARG A 210 2.25 -1.31 -11.75
C ARG A 210 2.64 -1.94 -13.08
N ASP A 211 3.01 -3.22 -13.07
CA ASP A 211 3.27 -4.05 -14.24
C ASP A 211 1.98 -4.36 -15.00
N LEU A 212 0.89 -4.72 -14.31
CA LEU A 212 -0.44 -4.86 -14.91
C LEU A 212 -0.91 -3.53 -15.49
N GLY A 213 -0.72 -2.41 -14.80
CA GLY A 213 -1.00 -1.08 -15.32
C GLY A 213 -0.16 -0.75 -16.56
N GLY A 214 1.11 -1.16 -16.59
CA GLY A 214 1.99 -1.01 -17.74
C GLY A 214 1.66 -1.94 -18.90
N VAL A 215 1.30 -3.20 -18.64
CA VAL A 215 0.85 -4.17 -19.63
C VAL A 215 -0.49 -3.74 -20.20
N VAL A 216 -1.49 -3.45 -19.36
CA VAL A 216 -2.80 -2.95 -19.79
C VAL A 216 -2.64 -1.65 -20.58
N ARG A 217 -1.82 -0.69 -20.13
CA ARG A 217 -1.56 0.52 -20.92
C ARG A 217 -0.89 0.20 -22.27
N ARG A 218 0.10 -0.70 -22.31
CA ARG A 218 0.72 -1.12 -23.59
C ARG A 218 -0.24 -1.84 -24.53
N GLU A 219 -1.08 -2.72 -24.00
CA GLU A 219 -2.10 -3.45 -24.76
C GLU A 219 -3.22 -2.52 -25.24
N VAL A 220 -3.69 -1.61 -24.40
CA VAL A 220 -4.65 -0.56 -24.77
C VAL A 220 -4.05 0.39 -25.80
N ASP A 221 -2.84 0.88 -25.60
CA ASP A 221 -2.18 1.73 -26.58
C ASP A 221 -1.92 0.97 -27.89
N ARG A 222 -1.66 -0.34 -27.85
CA ARG A 222 -1.53 -1.18 -29.05
C ARG A 222 -2.89 -1.33 -29.74
N ALA A 223 -3.95 -1.63 -28.99
CA ALA A 223 -5.31 -1.72 -29.53
C ALA A 223 -5.80 -0.39 -30.11
N LEU A 224 -5.42 0.74 -29.51
CA LEU A 224 -5.71 2.08 -30.03
C LEU A 224 -4.86 2.43 -31.27
N ARG A 225 -3.61 1.97 -31.33
CA ARG A 225 -2.74 2.13 -32.52
C ARG A 225 -3.15 1.24 -33.70
N ASP A 226 -3.64 0.04 -33.41
CA ASP A 226 -3.96 -1.01 -34.39
C ASP A 226 -5.45 -1.09 -34.70
N GLY A 227 -6.28 -0.27 -34.05
CA GLY A 227 -7.69 -0.07 -34.39
C GLY A 227 -7.87 0.61 -35.75
N PRO A 228 -9.07 0.50 -36.36
CA PRO A 228 -9.36 1.21 -37.60
C PRO A 228 -9.20 2.72 -37.39
N CYS A 229 -8.52 3.39 -38.32
CA CYS A 229 -8.30 4.84 -38.23
C CYS A 229 -9.63 5.58 -38.13
N GLU A 230 -9.81 6.48 -37.15
CA GLU A 230 -11.07 7.21 -36.96
C GLU A 230 -11.49 8.06 -38.17
N VAL A 231 -10.53 8.45 -39.02
CA VAL A 231 -10.77 9.33 -40.16
C VAL A 231 -11.16 8.56 -41.44
N CYS A 232 -10.53 7.39 -41.68
CA CYS A 232 -10.79 6.60 -42.90
C CYS A 232 -11.39 5.22 -42.60
N ASN A 233 -11.62 4.88 -41.34
CA ASN A 233 -12.07 3.57 -40.88
C ASN A 233 -11.24 2.39 -41.43
N GLY A 234 -9.94 2.61 -41.64
CA GLY A 234 -9.01 1.59 -42.16
C GLY A 234 -8.94 1.46 -43.68
N THR A 235 -9.64 2.30 -44.46
CA THR A 235 -9.56 2.27 -45.94
C THR A 235 -8.24 2.84 -46.49
N GLU A 236 -7.46 3.54 -45.65
CA GLU A 236 -6.23 4.28 -46.00
C GLU A 236 -6.41 5.46 -46.97
N VAL A 237 -7.62 5.68 -47.49
CA VAL A 237 -7.98 6.78 -48.40
C VAL A 237 -9.23 7.50 -47.92
N VAL A 238 -9.32 8.80 -48.21
CA VAL A 238 -10.48 9.64 -47.93
C VAL A 238 -10.83 10.46 -49.16
N ASP A 239 -12.05 10.97 -49.22
CA ASP A 239 -12.44 11.91 -50.27
C ASP A 239 -11.54 13.14 -50.23
N CYS A 240 -11.17 13.61 -51.42
CA CYS A 240 -10.34 14.77 -51.57
C CYS A 240 -11.11 16.00 -51.07
N PRO A 241 -10.67 16.67 -50.00
CA PRO A 241 -11.39 17.80 -49.42
C PRO A 241 -11.37 19.05 -50.31
N ASN A 242 -10.61 19.02 -51.42
CA ASN A 242 -10.52 20.13 -52.36
C ASN A 242 -11.56 20.03 -53.48
N CYS A 243 -12.15 18.85 -53.72
CA CYS A 243 -13.20 18.65 -54.71
C CYS A 243 -14.35 17.79 -54.19
N ASP A 244 -14.41 17.56 -52.88
CA ASP A 244 -15.43 16.75 -52.20
C ASP A 244 -15.69 15.41 -52.88
N GLY A 245 -14.62 14.70 -53.26
CA GLY A 245 -14.74 13.39 -53.92
C GLY A 245 -15.03 13.45 -55.44
N MET A 246 -15.36 14.60 -56.00
CA MET A 246 -15.82 14.72 -57.40
C MET A 246 -14.69 14.60 -58.45
N GLY A 247 -13.42 14.70 -58.02
CA GLY A 247 -12.26 14.67 -58.93
C GLY A 247 -12.08 15.94 -59.78
N ARG A 248 -13.08 16.81 -59.85
CA ARG A 248 -13.09 18.05 -60.66
C ARG A 248 -13.75 19.18 -59.87
N TYR A 249 -13.50 20.42 -60.29
CA TYR A 249 -14.23 21.59 -59.80
C TYR A 249 -14.36 22.63 -60.92
N VAL A 250 -15.39 23.47 -60.84
CA VAL A 250 -15.64 24.53 -61.83
C VAL A 250 -14.93 25.80 -61.38
N THR A 251 -14.06 26.34 -62.24
CA THR A 251 -13.39 27.63 -62.02
C THR A 251 -13.62 28.50 -63.24
N TYR A 252 -14.06 29.74 -63.06
CA TYR A 252 -14.35 30.66 -64.17
C TYR A 252 -15.29 30.05 -65.25
N GLY A 253 -16.28 29.27 -64.82
CA GLY A 253 -17.25 28.62 -65.72
C GLY A 253 -16.70 27.43 -66.52
N THR A 254 -15.45 27.04 -66.32
CA THR A 254 -14.83 25.89 -67.00
C THR A 254 -14.58 24.76 -65.99
N GLU A 255 -14.98 23.55 -66.35
CA GLU A 255 -14.68 22.35 -65.56
C GLU A 255 -13.17 22.07 -65.64
N THR A 256 -12.51 22.03 -64.50
CA THR A 256 -11.07 21.74 -64.40
C THR A 256 -10.83 20.55 -63.50
N GLU A 257 -9.87 19.71 -63.88
CA GLU A 257 -9.43 18.60 -63.06
C GLU A 257 -8.85 19.08 -61.72
N CYS A 258 -9.23 18.42 -60.63
CA CYS A 258 -8.76 18.79 -59.31
C CYS A 258 -7.26 18.52 -59.20
N LYS A 259 -6.44 19.58 -59.06
CA LYS A 259 -4.98 19.45 -59.00
C LYS A 259 -4.47 18.68 -57.77
N ALA A 260 -5.26 18.61 -56.69
CA ALA A 260 -4.88 17.94 -55.46
C ALA A 260 -4.95 16.41 -55.58
N CYS A 261 -6.04 15.88 -56.15
CA CYS A 261 -6.23 14.44 -56.36
C CYS A 261 -5.92 13.99 -57.81
N ARG A 262 -5.73 14.93 -58.74
CA ARG A 262 -5.56 14.68 -60.18
C ARG A 262 -6.68 13.81 -60.74
N GLY A 263 -7.92 14.28 -60.58
CA GLY A 263 -9.08 13.63 -61.17
C GLY A 263 -9.61 12.41 -60.41
N SER A 264 -8.85 11.83 -59.48
CA SER A 264 -9.24 10.59 -58.79
C SER A 264 -10.37 10.76 -57.77
N GLY A 265 -10.61 11.98 -57.29
CA GLY A 265 -11.56 12.24 -56.21
C GLY A 265 -11.07 11.84 -54.81
N GLN A 266 -10.00 11.05 -54.69
CA GLN A 266 -9.52 10.51 -53.40
C GLN A 266 -8.08 10.93 -53.10
N VAL A 267 -7.76 11.02 -51.81
CA VAL A 267 -6.40 11.29 -51.30
C VAL A 267 -6.07 10.34 -50.16
N VAL A 268 -4.79 10.08 -49.93
CA VAL A 268 -4.35 9.22 -48.82
C VAL A 268 -4.71 9.86 -47.48
N CYS A 269 -5.25 9.05 -46.57
CA CYS A 269 -5.61 9.48 -45.23
C CYS A 269 -4.37 9.94 -44.46
N ARG A 270 -4.28 11.25 -44.17
CA ARG A 270 -3.15 11.82 -43.42
C ARG A 270 -3.08 11.35 -41.97
N ALA A 271 -4.21 10.98 -41.38
CA ALA A 271 -4.28 10.58 -39.97
C ALA A 271 -3.64 9.21 -39.71
N CYS A 272 -3.62 8.31 -40.70
CA CYS A 272 -3.01 6.98 -40.56
C CYS A 272 -1.95 6.67 -41.62
N PHE A 273 -1.46 7.69 -42.34
CA PHE A 273 -0.47 7.48 -43.39
C PHE A 273 0.83 6.90 -42.82
N LYS A 274 1.23 5.73 -43.32
CA LYS A 274 2.51 5.08 -43.02
C LYS A 274 3.37 5.07 -44.29
N GLY A 275 4.36 5.97 -44.35
CA GLY A 275 5.26 6.14 -45.49
C GLY A 275 5.99 7.49 -45.44
N ASP A 276 6.84 7.76 -46.42
CA ASP A 276 7.44 9.09 -46.62
C ASP A 276 6.43 10.04 -47.29
N PRO A 277 6.01 11.15 -46.65
CA PRO A 277 5.07 12.10 -47.25
C PRO A 277 5.63 12.83 -48.47
N TRP A 278 6.95 12.83 -48.63
CA TRP A 278 7.64 13.50 -49.74
C TRP A 278 7.77 12.61 -50.97
N ASP A 279 7.53 11.31 -50.84
CA ASP A 279 7.40 10.39 -51.97
C ASP A 279 6.01 10.51 -52.61
N LEU A 280 5.86 11.55 -53.42
CA LEU A 280 4.61 11.87 -54.09
C LEU A 280 4.13 10.77 -55.05
N GLU A 281 5.03 9.93 -55.57
CA GLU A 281 4.66 8.84 -56.47
C GLU A 281 4.06 7.67 -55.68
N ALA A 282 4.69 7.25 -54.58
CA ALA A 282 4.18 6.21 -53.71
C ALA A 282 2.83 6.61 -53.06
N VAL A 283 2.70 7.86 -52.61
CA VAL A 283 1.44 8.40 -52.06
C VAL A 283 0.33 8.30 -53.10
N ARG A 284 0.60 8.70 -54.36
CA ARG A 284 -0.40 8.67 -55.44
C ARG A 284 -0.76 7.27 -55.90
N GLU A 285 0.20 6.37 -55.97
CA GLU A 285 -0.04 4.98 -56.35
C GLU A 285 -0.92 4.28 -55.30
N ARG A 286 -0.68 4.54 -54.01
CA ARG A 286 -1.51 4.01 -52.92
C ARG A 286 -2.95 4.52 -52.98
N ALA A 287 -3.15 5.80 -53.27
CA ALA A 287 -4.49 6.39 -53.45
C ALA A 287 -5.23 5.81 -54.66
N ARG A 288 -4.55 5.28 -55.67
CA ARG A 288 -5.16 4.69 -56.88
C ARG A 288 -5.50 3.20 -56.73
N ARG A 289 -4.88 2.49 -55.78
CA ARG A 289 -5.03 1.03 -55.59
C ARG A 289 -6.16 0.65 -54.62
N ARG A 290 -6.79 1.61 -53.96
CA ARG A 290 -7.85 1.44 -52.97
C ARG A 290 -9.11 2.11 -53.48
#